data_AF-Q572J9-F1
#
_entry.id   AF-Q572J9-F1
#
_cell.length_a   1.000
_cell.length_b   1.000
_cell.length_c   1.000
_cell.angle_alpha   90.00
_cell.angle_beta   90.00
_cell.angle_gamma   90.00
#
_symmetry.space_group_name_H-M   'P 1'
#
loop_
_entity.id
_entity.type
_entity.pdbx_description
1 polymer ?
#
loop_
_entity_poly.entity_id
_entity_poly.type
_entity_poly.pdbx_seq_one_letter_code
_entity_poly.pdbx_strand_id
1 'polypeptide(L)'
;MILGLLKRRKEPKVKRLKHWYGLARKLADQLQITEWKHHYRRHNKTADWLANYSMDSGKSAIYGASEEEQGHDLRRMVEHWIEGDCRQWQSERDENGEQAES
;
A
#
# COMPACT_ATOMS: atom_id res chain seq x y z
N MET A 1 -4.20 -10.20 -11.21
CA MET A 1 -4.04 -9.18 -10.14
C MET A 1 -3.29 -7.95 -10.69
N ILE A 2 -3.68 -6.74 -10.28
CA ILE A 2 -3.11 -5.46 -10.78
C ILE A 2 -1.61 -5.31 -10.48
N LEU A 3 -1.13 -5.84 -9.35
CA LEU A 3 0.28 -5.81 -8.97
C LEU A 3 1.19 -6.52 -9.98
N GLY A 4 0.74 -7.64 -10.54
CA GLY A 4 1.48 -8.36 -11.59
C GLY A 4 1.53 -7.59 -12.92
N LEU A 5 0.54 -6.73 -13.19
CA LEU A 5 0.55 -5.83 -14.35
C LEU A 5 1.57 -4.70 -14.16
N LEU A 6 1.62 -4.11 -12.96
CA LEU A 6 2.61 -3.08 -12.60
C LEU A 6 4.04 -3.64 -12.65
N LYS A 7 4.28 -4.81 -12.05
CA LYS A 7 5.59 -5.50 -12.09
C LYS A 7 6.07 -5.75 -13.53
N ARG A 8 5.17 -6.17 -14.42
CA ARG A 8 5.49 -6.47 -15.83
C ARG A 8 5.34 -5.27 -16.76
N ARG A 9 5.01 -4.09 -16.23
CA ARG A 9 4.70 -2.88 -16.99
C ARG A 9 3.65 -3.11 -18.10
N LYS A 10 2.71 -4.04 -17.90
CA LYS A 10 1.70 -4.44 -18.88
C LYS A 10 0.38 -3.73 -18.62
N GLU A 11 -0.16 -3.08 -19.64
CA GLU A 11 -1.43 -2.38 -19.54
C GLU A 11 -2.61 -3.36 -19.26
N PRO A 12 -3.58 -2.99 -18.40
CA PRO A 12 -4.81 -3.75 -18.22
C PRO A 12 -5.62 -3.87 -19.51
N LYS A 13 -6.20 -5.04 -19.76
CA LYS A 13 -7.14 -5.24 -20.87
C LYS A 13 -8.45 -4.48 -20.68
N VAL A 14 -8.87 -4.27 -19.43
CA VAL A 14 -10.14 -3.62 -19.08
C VAL A 14 -10.01 -2.11 -19.20
N LYS A 15 -10.83 -1.49 -20.07
CA LYS A 15 -10.77 -0.05 -20.37
C LYS A 15 -10.85 0.84 -19.12
N ARG A 16 -11.75 0.51 -18.19
CA ARG A 16 -11.95 1.29 -16.95
C ARG A 16 -10.71 1.37 -16.06
N LEU A 17 -9.81 0.39 -16.14
CA LEU A 17 -8.59 0.35 -15.31
C LEU A 17 -7.40 1.04 -15.98
N LYS A 18 -7.45 1.33 -17.28
CA LYS A 18 -6.33 1.91 -18.02
C LYS A 18 -5.90 3.27 -17.47
N HIS A 19 -6.88 4.13 -17.17
CA HIS A 19 -6.64 5.45 -16.59
C HIS A 19 -5.90 5.35 -15.24
N TRP A 20 -6.46 4.60 -14.30
CA TRP A 20 -5.89 4.41 -12.96
C TRP A 20 -4.53 3.71 -12.99
N TYR A 21 -4.35 2.73 -13.87
CA TYR A 21 -3.06 2.07 -14.07
C TYR A 21 -1.99 3.05 -14.57
N GLY A 22 -2.34 3.94 -15.51
CA GLY A 22 -1.43 4.97 -16.01
C GLY A 22 -0.95 5.92 -14.90
N LEU A 23 -1.87 6.36 -14.02
CA LEU A 23 -1.52 7.20 -12.87
C LEU A 23 -0.65 6.45 -11.87
N ALA A 24 -1.04 5.24 -11.48
CA ALA A 24 -0.29 4.41 -10.54
C ALA A 24 1.13 4.12 -11.05
N ARG A 25 1.28 3.85 -12.35
CA ARG A 25 2.60 3.62 -12.97
C ARG A 25 3.47 4.87 -12.96
N LYS A 26 2.92 6.04 -13.29
CA LYS A 26 3.66 7.31 -13.24
C LYS A 26 4.18 7.60 -11.83
N LEU A 27 3.32 7.44 -10.83
CA LEU A 27 3.72 7.62 -9.42
C LEU A 27 4.79 6.60 -8.99
N ALA A 28 4.64 5.34 -9.40
CA ALA A 28 5.64 4.31 -9.13
C ALA A 28 7.00 4.63 -9.78
N ASP A 29 6.99 5.17 -11.00
CA ASP A 29 8.21 5.60 -11.69
C ASP A 29 8.86 6.79 -10.96
N GLN A 30 8.07 7.75 -10.46
CA GLN A 30 8.56 8.89 -9.67
C GLN A 30 9.16 8.47 -8.32
N LEU A 31 8.53 7.49 -7.66
CA LEU A 31 8.98 6.94 -6.37
C LEU A 31 10.02 5.83 -6.52
N GLN A 32 10.47 5.54 -7.74
CA GLN A 32 11.45 4.49 -8.05
C GLN A 32 11.08 3.11 -7.48
N ILE A 33 9.79 2.76 -7.51
CA ILE A 33 9.31 1.47 -7.01
C ILE A 33 9.81 0.34 -7.92
N THR A 34 10.62 -0.57 -7.37
CA THR A 34 11.22 -1.69 -8.09
C THR A 34 10.50 -3.01 -7.88
N GLU A 35 9.78 -3.16 -6.76
CA GLU A 35 9.17 -4.42 -6.35
C GLU A 35 7.69 -4.25 -6.03
N TRP A 36 6.88 -5.23 -6.42
CA TRP A 36 5.46 -5.33 -6.06
C TRP A 36 5.20 -6.70 -5.46
N LYS A 37 4.73 -6.73 -4.22
CA LYS A 37 4.39 -7.95 -3.49
C LYS A 37 2.93 -7.94 -3.09
N HIS A 38 2.31 -9.10 -3.14
CA HIS A 38 0.96 -9.28 -2.62
C HIS A 38 1.04 -9.75 -1.18
N HIS A 39 0.46 -8.97 -0.27
CA HIS A 39 0.26 -9.37 1.11
C HIS A 39 -1.21 -9.73 1.32
N TYR A 40 -1.45 -10.81 2.06
CA TYR A 40 -2.81 -11.19 2.46
C TYR A 40 -3.42 -10.08 3.32
N ARG A 41 -4.76 -9.90 3.24
CA ARG A 41 -5.48 -8.86 4.00
C ARG A 41 -5.19 -8.87 5.50
N ARG A 42 -4.93 -10.05 6.08
CA ARG A 42 -4.56 -10.19 7.50
C ARG A 42 -3.21 -9.54 7.87
N HIS A 43 -2.37 -9.27 6.89
CA HIS A 43 -1.03 -8.68 7.00
C HIS A 43 -0.92 -7.31 6.30
N ASN A 44 -2.06 -6.65 6.06
CA ASN A 44 -2.13 -5.30 5.48
C ASN A 44 -3.28 -4.53 6.16
N LYS A 45 -3.28 -4.57 7.50
CA LYS A 45 -4.37 -4.09 8.35
C LYS A 45 -4.54 -2.59 8.28
N THR A 46 -3.45 -1.84 8.10
CA THR A 46 -3.46 -0.38 7.99
C THR A 46 -4.24 0.07 6.76
N ALA A 47 -3.92 -0.47 5.59
CA ALA A 47 -4.61 -0.13 4.35
C ALA A 47 -6.07 -0.60 4.37
N ASP A 48 -6.32 -1.77 4.98
CA ASP A 48 -7.67 -2.30 5.16
C ASP A 48 -8.54 -1.38 6.02
N TRP A 49 -8.02 -0.96 7.17
CA TRP A 49 -8.71 -0.05 8.09
C TRP A 49 -8.98 1.31 7.43
N LEU A 50 -8.01 1.89 6.72
CA LEU A 50 -8.18 3.16 6.01
C LEU A 50 -9.25 3.10 4.92
N ALA A 51 -9.30 1.99 4.17
CA ALA A 51 -10.33 1.78 3.18
C ALA A 51 -11.73 1.71 3.82
N ASN A 52 -11.87 0.93 4.91
CA ASN A 52 -13.14 0.83 5.63
C ASN A 52 -13.58 2.17 6.22
N TYR A 53 -12.67 2.90 6.88
CA TYR A 53 -12.95 4.23 7.41
C TYR A 53 -13.45 5.21 6.34
N SER A 54 -12.81 5.20 5.16
CA SER A 54 -13.20 6.08 4.05
C SER A 54 -14.58 5.69 3.49
N MET A 55 -14.87 4.40 3.39
CA MET A 55 -16.16 3.89 2.93
C MET A 55 -17.28 4.22 3.93
N ASP A 56 -17.06 4.02 5.23
CA ASP A 56 -18.06 4.25 6.28
C ASP A 56 -18.36 5.74 6.46
N SER A 57 -17.34 6.59 6.39
CA SER A 57 -17.50 8.04 6.51
C SER A 57 -18.02 8.69 5.22
N GLY A 58 -17.85 8.05 4.06
CA GLY A 58 -18.12 8.62 2.75
C GLY A 58 -17.25 9.85 2.42
N LYS A 59 -16.17 10.08 3.18
CA LYS A 59 -15.31 11.25 3.08
C LYS A 59 -13.91 10.85 2.67
N SER A 60 -13.31 11.66 1.80
CA SER A 60 -11.86 11.61 1.56
C SER A 60 -11.18 12.44 2.64
N ALA A 61 -10.18 11.87 3.31
CA ALA A 61 -9.42 12.56 4.34
C ALA A 61 -7.92 12.49 4.02
N ILE A 62 -7.27 13.65 4.05
CA ILE A 62 -5.81 13.79 3.92
C ILE A 62 -5.35 14.50 5.18
N TYR A 63 -4.41 13.90 5.90
CA TYR A 63 -3.81 14.48 7.08
C TYR A 63 -2.34 14.75 6.80
N GLY A 64 -1.90 15.95 7.17
CA GLY A 64 -0.52 16.37 7.02
C GLY A 64 0.37 15.70 8.09
N ALA A 65 1.66 15.63 7.81
CA ALA A 65 2.64 15.22 8.82
C ALA A 65 3.02 16.36 9.78
N SER A 66 2.38 17.53 9.69
CA SER A 66 2.72 18.70 10.51
C SER A 66 2.51 18.44 11.99
N GLU A 67 3.36 19.06 12.82
CA GLU A 67 3.37 18.87 14.27
C GLU A 67 2.08 19.38 14.94
N GLU A 68 1.36 20.32 14.32
CA GLU A 68 0.08 20.87 14.80
C GLU A 68 -1.09 19.87 14.72
N GLU A 69 -0.96 18.78 13.95
CA GLU A 69 -1.97 17.73 13.80
C GLU A 69 -1.66 16.48 14.65
N GLN A 70 -0.67 16.56 15.56
CA GLN A 70 -0.35 15.50 16.52
C GLN A 70 -1.51 15.29 17.49
N GLY A 71 -2.35 14.28 17.20
CA GLY A 71 -3.49 13.91 18.03
C GLY A 71 -4.73 13.51 17.24
N HIS A 72 -4.72 13.64 15.91
CA HIS A 72 -5.88 13.22 15.11
C HIS A 72 -6.07 11.69 15.19
N ASP A 73 -7.30 11.25 15.49
CA ASP A 73 -7.65 9.83 15.69
C ASP A 73 -7.20 8.95 14.51
N LEU A 74 -7.29 9.46 13.28
CA LEU A 74 -6.84 8.74 12.09
C LEU A 74 -5.33 8.43 12.12
N ARG A 75 -4.50 9.40 12.53
CA ARG A 75 -3.05 9.20 12.62
C ARG A 75 -2.70 8.17 13.69
N ARG A 76 -3.34 8.27 14.87
CA ARG A 76 -3.17 7.31 15.96
C ARG A 76 -3.53 5.89 15.53
N MET A 77 -4.62 5.72 14.79
CA MET A 77 -5.05 4.41 14.28
C MET A 77 -4.12 3.87 13.20
N VAL A 78 -3.60 4.72 12.31
CA VAL A 78 -2.58 4.31 11.34
C VAL A 78 -1.30 3.86 12.04
N GLU A 79 -0.81 4.65 13.00
CA GLU A 79 0.38 4.31 13.81
C GLU A 79 0.19 2.97 14.54
N HIS A 80 -1.01 2.70 15.06
CA HIS A 80 -1.31 1.43 15.73
C HIS A 80 -1.17 0.19 14.83
N TRP A 81 -1.59 0.26 13.57
CA TRP A 81 -1.55 -0.90 12.65
C TRP A 81 -0.27 -0.99 11.84
N ILE A 82 0.35 0.14 11.50
CA ILE A 82 1.45 0.18 10.53
C ILE A 82 2.71 -0.52 11.02
N GLU A 83 2.98 -0.48 12.33
CA GLU A 83 4.14 -1.18 12.91
C GLU A 83 4.05 -2.70 12.76
N GLY A 84 2.83 -3.26 12.88
CA GLY A 84 2.60 -4.70 12.71
C GLY A 84 2.75 -5.11 11.25
N ASP A 85 2.17 -4.33 10.34
CA ASP A 85 2.29 -4.56 8.90
C ASP A 85 3.76 -4.48 8.45
N CYS A 86 4.49 -3.43 8.84
CA CYS A 86 5.91 -3.26 8.49
C CYS A 86 6.79 -4.41 8.99
N ARG A 87 6.61 -4.86 10.24
CA ARG A 87 7.34 -6.00 10.79
C ARG A 87 7.09 -7.27 9.99
N GLN A 88 5.85 -7.55 9.63
CA GLN A 88 5.51 -8.70 8.82
C GLN A 88 6.12 -8.62 7.42
N TRP A 89 6.07 -7.44 6.77
CA TRP A 89 6.63 -7.27 5.44
C TRP A 89 8.15 -7.44 5.40
N GLN A 90 8.84 -7.05 6.46
CA GLN A 90 10.28 -7.27 6.65
C GLN A 90 10.58 -8.77 6.86
N SER A 91 9.88 -9.43 7.78
CA SER A 91 10.06 -10.88 8.02
C SER A 91 9.87 -11.70 6.75
N GLU A 92 8.82 -11.42 5.98
CA GLU A 92 8.62 -12.12 4.71
C GLU A 92 9.63 -11.71 3.62
N ARG A 93 10.39 -10.63 3.77
CA ARG A 93 11.50 -10.31 2.85
C ARG A 93 12.71 -11.13 3.19
N ASP A 94 13.05 -11.23 4.47
CA ASP A 94 14.21 -11.96 4.95
C ASP A 94 14.09 -13.46 4.65
N GLU A 95 12.92 -14.07 4.92
CA GLU A 95 12.65 -15.49 4.61
C GLU A 95 12.76 -15.81 3.10
N ASN A 96 12.40 -14.86 2.23
CA ASN A 96 12.51 -15.05 0.78
C ASN A 96 13.92 -14.74 0.24
N GLY A 97 14.70 -13.92 0.95
CA GLY A 97 16.10 -13.66 0.66
C GLY A 97 16.98 -14.87 0.96
N GLU A 98 16.76 -15.53 2.11
CA GLU A 98 17.49 -16.74 2.50
C GLU A 98 17.24 -17.92 1.54
N GLN A 99 16.04 -18.03 0.96
CA GLN A 99 15.71 -19.06 -0.04
C GLN A 99 16.31 -18.79 -1.44
N ALA A 100 16.78 -17.57 -1.72
CA ALA A 100 17.39 -17.23 -3.01
C ALA A 100 18.93 -17.41 -3.03
N GLU A 101 19.54 -17.59 -1.85
CA GLU A 101 20.99 -17.78 -1.67
C GLU A 101 21.40 -19.23 -1.33
N SER A 102 20.45 -20.17 -1.31
CA SER A 102 20.66 -21.61 -1.05
C SER A 102 20.61 -22.47 -2.31
#